data_AF-A0A2N2PKQ5-F1
#
_entry.id   AF-A0A2N2PKQ5-F1
#
_cell.length_a   1.000
_cell.length_b   1.000
_cell.length_c   1.000
_cell.angle_alpha   90.00
_cell.angle_beta   90.00
_cell.angle_gamma   90.00
#
_symmetry.space_group_name_H-M   'P 1'
#
loop_
_entity.id
_entity.type
_entity.pdbx_description
1 polymer ?
#
loop_
_entity_poly.entity_id
_entity_poly.type
_entity_poly.pdbx_seq_one_letter_code
_entity_poly.pdbx_strand_id
1 'polypeptide(L)' 'MTEGFRDIAVRAEASSIEKWRKQVLAGQPETGRMYAFISDEGSYMPGGEGTAPTPLSYFVAGMAL' A
#
# COMPACT_ATOMS: atom_id res chain seq x y z
N MET A 1 7.02 -31.69 -6.85
CA MET A 1 7.46 -30.28 -6.76
C MET A 1 8.01 -29.92 -8.12
N THR A 2 7.39 -28.98 -8.82
CA THR A 2 7.77 -28.58 -10.17
C THR A 2 9.10 -27.83 -10.10
N GLU A 3 10.19 -28.47 -10.52
CA GLU A 3 11.51 -27.85 -10.67
C GLU A 3 11.38 -26.63 -11.60
N GLY A 4 11.69 -25.43 -11.08
CA GLY A 4 11.84 -24.21 -11.89
C GLY A 4 11.07 -22.97 -11.42
N PHE A 5 10.12 -23.09 -10.48
CA PHE A 5 9.43 -21.90 -9.95
C PHE A 5 10.10 -21.38 -8.67
N ARG A 6 10.39 -20.07 -8.64
CA ARG A 6 10.74 -19.35 -7.41
C ARG A 6 9.47 -18.70 -6.86
N ASP A 7 9.14 -19.00 -5.61
CA ASP A 7 8.09 -18.27 -4.91
C ASP A 7 8.49 -16.80 -4.75
N ILE A 8 7.57 -15.90 -5.07
CA ILE A 8 7.69 -14.46 -4.80
C ILE A 8 6.72 -14.15 -3.68
N ALA A 9 7.25 -13.83 -2.50
CA ALA A 9 6.44 -13.47 -1.35
C ALA A 9 6.39 -11.95 -1.19
N VAL A 10 5.21 -11.35 -1.32
CA VAL A 10 4.99 -9.94 -1.02
C VAL A 10 4.18 -9.85 0.26
N ARG A 11 4.63 -9.05 1.22
CA ARG A 11 3.92 -8.77 2.47
C ARG A 11 3.53 -7.31 2.52
N ALA A 12 2.33 -7.03 3.02
CA ALA A 12 1.86 -5.70 3.30
C ALA A 12 1.19 -5.67 4.69
N GLU A 13 1.56 -4.70 5.51
CA GLU A 13 0.92 -4.44 6.81
C GLU A 13 0.35 -3.03 6.79
N ALA A 14 -0.97 -2.92 7.00
CA ALA A 14 -1.70 -1.66 7.00
C ALA A 14 -2.09 -1.24 8.41
N SER A 15 -1.91 0.04 8.73
CA SER A 15 -2.32 0.64 10.00
C SER A 15 -3.04 1.97 9.77
N SER A 16 -3.95 2.29 10.70
CA SER A 16 -4.55 3.62 10.76
C SER A 16 -3.67 4.55 11.58
N ILE A 17 -3.45 5.77 11.08
CA ILE A 17 -2.75 6.82 11.84
C ILE A 17 -3.80 7.73 12.49
N GLU A 18 -4.38 8.62 11.70
CA GLU A 18 -5.30 9.66 12.18
C GLU A 18 -6.28 10.01 11.06
N LYS A 19 -7.57 10.19 11.41
CA LYS A 19 -8.64 10.46 10.43
C LYS A 19 -8.59 9.44 9.28
N TRP A 20 -8.46 9.92 8.05
CA TRP A 20 -8.34 9.09 6.85
C TRP A 20 -6.92 8.67 6.50
N ARG A 21 -5.90 9.15 7.23
CA ARG A 21 -4.51 8.77 6.95
C ARG A 21 -4.25 7.34 7.37
N LYS A 22 -3.81 6.52 6.41
CA LYS A 22 -3.37 5.13 6.62
C LYS A 22 -1.93 4.99 6.17
N GLN A 23 -1.18 4.15 6.86
CA GLN A 23 0.16 3.73 6.45
C GLN A 23 0.11 2.27 6.03
N VAL A 24 0.85 1.95 4.97
CA VAL A 24 1.17 0.57 4.60
C VAL A 24 2.68 0.41 4.53
N LEU A 25 3.20 -0.61 5.20
CA LEU A 25 4.56 -1.10 4.97
C LEU A 25 4.48 -2.33 4.07
N ALA A 26 4.95 -2.23 2.83
CA ALA A 26 4.85 -3.31 1.85
C ALA A 26 6.19 -3.60 1.16
N GLY A 27 6.45 -4.87 0.84
CA GLY A 27 7.69 -5.28 0.20
C GLY A 27 7.89 -6.78 0.14
N GLN A 28 9.10 -7.19 -0.24
CA GLN A 28 9.54 -8.58 -0.29
C GLN A 28 10.45 -8.83 0.92
N PRO A 29 9.97 -9.55 1.97
CA PRO A 29 10.76 -9.81 3.17
C PRO A 29 12.12 -10.43 2.86
N GLU A 30 12.17 -11.34 1.88
CA GLU A 30 13.39 -12.06 1.50
C GLU A 30 14.46 -11.16 0.86
N THR A 31 14.08 -10.02 0.29
CA THR A 31 15.04 -9.07 -0.29
C THR A 31 15.43 -7.97 0.69
N GLY A 32 14.79 -7.92 1.88
CA GLY A 32 14.94 -6.82 2.83
C GLY A 32 14.44 -5.46 2.30
N ARG A 33 13.67 -5.45 1.20
CA ARG A 33 13.18 -4.22 0.58
C ARG A 33 11.74 -3.99 1.02
N MET A 34 11.54 -2.93 1.80
CA MET A 34 10.24 -2.50 2.30
C MET A 34 10.03 -1.03 1.95
N TYR A 35 8.79 -0.69 1.60
CA TYR A 35 8.37 0.65 1.20
C TYR A 35 7.20 1.09 2.08
N ALA A 36 7.23 2.34 2.50
CA ALA A 36 6.13 2.96 3.21
C ALA A 36 5.25 3.74 2.23
N PHE A 37 3.96 3.43 2.23
CA PHE A 37 2.94 4.17 1.51
C PHE A 37 2.04 4.87 2.51
N ILE A 38 1.76 6.14 2.26
CA ILE A 38 0.77 6.91 3.02
C ILE A 38 -0.38 7.18 2.07
N SER A 39 -1.60 6.96 2.56
CA SER A 39 -2.81 7.33 1.82
C SER A 39 -3.68 8.25 2.65
N ASP A 40 -4.43 9.11 1.99
CA ASP A 40 -5.40 10.03 2.58
C ASP A 40 -6.56 10.25 1.61
N GLU A 41 -7.75 10.51 2.14
CA GLU A 41 -8.89 10.92 1.31
C GLU A 41 -8.88 12.44 1.11
N GLY A 42 -9.43 12.90 -0.02
CA GLY A 42 -9.55 14.33 -0.28
C GLY A 42 -10.64 15.01 0.56
N SER A 43 -10.74 16.34 0.43
CA SER A 43 -11.73 17.16 1.13
C SER A 43 -13.21 16.84 0.81
N TYR A 44 -13.46 15.98 -0.18
CA TYR A 44 -14.79 15.44 -0.48
C TYR A 44 -15.27 14.42 0.57
N MET A 45 -14.36 13.84 1.35
CA MET A 45 -14.70 12.99 2.50
C MET A 45 -14.63 13.79 3.80
N PRO A 46 -15.63 13.71 4.68
CA PRO A 46 -15.57 14.36 5.99
C PRO A 46 -14.34 13.91 6.80
N GLY A 47 -13.44 14.85 7.08
CA GLY A 47 -12.18 14.60 7.80
C GLY A 47 -10.99 14.24 6.91
N GLY A 48 -11.15 14.17 5.59
CA GLY A 48 -10.07 13.96 4.62
C GLY A 48 -9.30 15.26 4.38
N GLU A 49 -7.97 15.18 4.31
CA GLU A 49 -7.10 16.36 4.17
C GLU A 49 -6.42 16.44 2.80
N GLY A 50 -6.51 15.37 1.98
CA GLY A 50 -5.87 15.30 0.67
C GLY A 50 -4.35 15.40 0.70
N THR A 51 -3.71 14.97 1.80
CA THR A 51 -2.26 15.10 2.02
C THR A 51 -1.43 14.00 1.35
N ALA A 52 -2.08 12.97 0.83
CA ALA A 52 -1.49 11.85 0.10
C ALA A 52 -2.48 11.30 -0.94
N PRO A 53 -2.05 10.44 -1.89
CA PRO A 53 -2.97 9.77 -2.81
C PRO A 53 -4.03 8.95 -2.07
N THR A 54 -5.22 8.83 -2.66
CA THR A 54 -6.29 8.01 -2.08
C THR A 54 -5.92 6.52 -2.08
N PRO A 55 -6.47 5.71 -1.16
CA PRO A 55 -6.30 4.25 -1.22
C PRO A 55 -6.69 3.66 -2.58
N LEU A 56 -7.75 4.17 -3.20
CA LEU A 56 -8.18 3.74 -4.53
C LEU A 56 -7.16 4.09 -5.62
N SER A 57 -6.48 5.24 -5.53
CA SER A 57 -5.39 5.60 -6.44
C SER A 57 -4.26 4.57 -6.42
N TYR A 58 -3.86 4.09 -5.23
CA TYR A 58 -2.86 3.02 -5.11
C TYR A 58 -3.36 1.69 -5.66
N PHE A 59 -4.63 1.34 -5.39
CA PHE A 59 -5.23 0.12 -5.93
C PHE A 59 -5.23 0.12 -7.47
N VAL A 60 -5.66 1.22 -8.09
CA VAL A 60 -5.65 1.36 -9.56
C VAL A 60 -4.23 1.33 -10.11
N ALA A 61 -3.28 2.00 -9.47
CA ALA A 61 -1.87 1.98 -9.87
C ALA A 61 -1.27 0.56 -9.84
N GLY A 62 -1.67 -0.27 -8.86
CA GLY A 62 -1.26 -1.68 -8.78
C GLY A 62 -1.94 -2.59 -9.80
N MET A 63 -3.15 -2.23 -10.26
CA MET A 63 -3.88 -2.99 -11.29
C MET A 63 -3.46 -2.67 -12.72
N ALA A 64 -2.98 -1.45 -12.99
CA ALA A 64 -2.68 -0.96 -14.34
C ALA A 64 -1.42 -1.58 -14.99
N LEU A 65 -1.04 -2.79 -14.58
CA LEU A 65 0.12 -3.53 -15.06
C LEU A 65 -0.19 -4.37 -16.30
#